data_AF-X1F1X0-F1
#
_entry.id   AF-X1F1X0-F1
#
_cell.length_a   1.000
_cell.length_b   1.000
_cell.length_c   1.000
_cell.angle_alpha   90.00
_cell.angle_beta   90.00
_cell.angle_gamma   90.00
#
_symmetry.space_group_name_H-M   'P 1'
#
loop_
_entity.id
_entity.type
_entity.pdbx_description
1 polymer ?
#
loop_
_entity_poly.entity_id
_entity_poly.type
_entity_poly.pdbx_seq_one_letter_code
_entity_poly.pdbx_strand_id
1 'polypeptide(L)'
;MYEIVTGKERKDKYNRTLAYIFYNNKNINLELVQNGYANYYFYGGKDKYSNDLESAWEECIDNNINLCESSSHQCSECIELKEFNYKDEIITLYNSCNFNCDLTDWSIKDEGRKKFIFDDFNLESQKEVIIKVGEGVNTNNKLFWTGEDYVWTRTGDSLFLRDSDGGLVLWRSY
;
A
#
# COMPACT_ATOMS: atom_id res chain seq x y z
N MET A 1 -22.80 -19.79 13.76
CA MET A 1 -21.63 -20.68 13.97
C MET A 1 -20.43 -19.98 13.36
N TYR A 2 -19.28 -20.00 14.04
CA TYR A 2 -18.04 -19.47 13.47
C TYR A 2 -17.09 -20.61 13.11
N GLU A 3 -16.28 -20.39 12.08
CA GLU A 3 -15.25 -21.32 11.60
C GLU A 3 -13.96 -20.54 11.33
N ILE A 4 -12.82 -21.18 11.58
CA ILE A 4 -11.50 -20.63 11.30
C ILE A 4 -10.85 -21.52 10.24
N VAL A 5 -10.61 -20.96 9.07
CA VAL A 5 -10.01 -21.66 7.93
C VAL A 5 -8.60 -21.13 7.73
N THR A 6 -7.58 -21.98 7.82
CA THR A 6 -6.20 -21.57 7.55
C THR A 6 -5.93 -21.49 6.06
N GLY A 7 -5.07 -20.55 5.66
CA GLY A 7 -4.50 -20.50 4.32
C GLY A 7 -3.36 -21.51 4.13
N LYS A 8 -2.42 -21.18 3.24
CA LYS A 8 -1.20 -21.98 3.00
C LYS A 8 -0.40 -22.23 4.28
N GLU A 9 -0.27 -21.21 5.10
CA GLU A 9 0.45 -21.25 6.37
C GLU A 9 -0.52 -21.01 7.53
N ARG A 10 -0.33 -21.75 8.62
CA ARG A 10 -1.13 -21.57 9.85
C ARG A 10 -0.55 -20.47 10.76
N LYS A 11 0.76 -20.27 10.70
CA LYS A 11 1.52 -19.39 11.58
C LYS A 11 2.54 -18.62 10.77
N ASP A 12 2.79 -17.37 11.13
CA ASP A 12 3.92 -16.61 10.60
C ASP A 12 5.18 -16.79 11.46
N LYS A 13 6.28 -16.12 11.07
CA LYS A 13 7.56 -16.15 11.81
C LYS A 13 7.48 -15.65 13.26
N TYR A 14 6.41 -14.95 13.63
CA TYR A 14 6.16 -14.45 14.99
C TYR A 14 5.11 -15.29 15.76
N ASN A 15 4.75 -16.47 15.23
CA ASN A 15 3.77 -17.38 15.81
C ASN A 15 2.33 -16.80 15.92
N ARG A 16 2.01 -15.78 15.11
CA ARG A 16 0.65 -15.25 14.94
C ARG A 16 -0.18 -16.22 14.11
N THR A 17 -1.45 -16.42 14.45
CA THR A 17 -2.35 -17.28 13.67
C THR A 17 -2.76 -16.58 12.39
N LEU A 18 -2.54 -17.23 11.25
CA LEU A 18 -2.98 -16.79 9.92
C LEU A 18 -4.23 -17.58 9.55
N ALA A 19 -5.36 -16.90 9.42
CA ALA A 19 -6.63 -17.55 9.09
C ALA A 19 -7.68 -16.58 8.54
N TYR A 20 -8.62 -17.18 7.83
CA TYR A 20 -9.88 -16.58 7.42
C TYR A 20 -10.96 -16.93 8.44
N ILE A 21 -11.71 -15.93 8.85
CA ILE A 21 -12.79 -16.05 9.83
C ILE A 21 -14.10 -16.14 9.06
N PHE A 22 -14.83 -17.22 9.28
CA PHE A 22 -16.17 -17.39 8.76
C PHE A 22 -17.19 -17.27 9.88
N TYR A 23 -18.25 -16.52 9.64
CA TYR A 23 -19.38 -16.42 10.56
C TYR A 23 -20.68 -16.63 9.77
N ASN A 24 -21.46 -17.65 10.15
CA ASN A 24 -22.67 -18.06 9.43
C ASN A 24 -22.43 -18.25 7.92
N ASN A 25 -21.35 -18.96 7.58
CA ASN A 25 -20.88 -19.24 6.20
C ASN A 25 -20.45 -18.01 5.39
N LYS A 26 -20.30 -16.84 6.01
CA LYS A 26 -19.75 -15.64 5.36
C LYS A 26 -18.30 -15.43 5.73
N ASN A 27 -17.47 -15.09 4.74
CA ASN A 27 -16.06 -14.75 4.96
C ASN A 27 -15.95 -13.32 5.50
N ILE A 28 -15.63 -13.16 6.79
CA ILE A 28 -15.53 -11.86 7.44
C ILE A 28 -14.34 -11.06 6.93
N ASN A 29 -13.23 -11.72 6.56
CA ASN A 29 -12.07 -11.03 5.98
C ASN A 29 -12.46 -10.35 4.66
N LEU A 30 -13.29 -11.02 3.85
CA LEU A 30 -13.80 -10.46 2.60
C LEU A 30 -14.69 -9.25 2.86
N GLU A 31 -15.64 -9.34 3.79
CA GLU A 31 -16.51 -8.22 4.15
C GLU A 31 -15.71 -7.02 4.67
N LEU A 32 -14.66 -7.24 5.46
CA LEU A 32 -13.80 -6.17 5.97
C LEU A 32 -13.07 -5.42 4.83
N VAL A 33 -12.58 -6.16 3.83
CA VAL A 33 -11.90 -5.55 2.68
C VAL A 33 -12.91 -4.84 1.76
N GLN A 34 -14.03 -5.49 1.45
CA GLN A 34 -15.07 -4.94 0.58
C GLN A 34 -15.65 -3.63 1.13
N ASN A 35 -15.75 -3.48 2.45
CA ASN A 35 -16.23 -2.26 3.09
C ASN A 35 -15.11 -1.26 3.43
N GLY A 36 -13.86 -1.52 3.05
CA GLY A 36 -12.73 -0.61 3.28
C GLY A 36 -12.31 -0.46 4.74
N TYR A 37 -12.57 -1.46 5.59
CA TYR A 37 -12.12 -1.47 6.98
C TYR A 37 -10.73 -2.08 7.17
N ALA A 38 -10.24 -2.81 6.18
CA ALA A 38 -8.91 -3.40 6.16
C ALA A 38 -8.38 -3.56 4.74
N ASN A 39 -7.06 -3.57 4.56
CA ASN A 39 -6.42 -4.11 3.36
C ASN A 39 -6.22 -5.63 3.50
N TYR A 40 -6.02 -6.32 2.38
CA TYR A 40 -5.63 -7.73 2.38
C TYR A 40 -4.09 -7.89 2.49
N TYR A 41 -3.64 -9.05 2.96
CA TYR A 41 -2.22 -9.42 3.04
C TYR A 41 -2.04 -10.94 2.91
N PHE A 42 -1.09 -11.39 2.08
CA PHE A 42 -0.81 -12.80 1.82
C PHE A 42 0.61 -13.20 2.24
N TYR A 43 0.81 -13.46 3.54
CA TYR A 43 2.13 -13.82 4.10
C TYR A 43 2.82 -14.99 3.36
N GLY A 44 2.09 -16.08 3.04
CA GLY A 44 2.61 -17.25 2.31
C GLY A 44 2.42 -17.15 0.78
N GLY A 45 2.14 -15.94 0.27
CA GLY A 45 1.68 -15.68 -1.09
C GLY A 45 0.22 -16.08 -1.33
N LYS A 46 -0.28 -15.79 -2.54
CA LYS A 46 -1.69 -15.96 -2.91
C LYS A 46 -2.24 -17.37 -2.63
N ASP A 47 -3.50 -17.47 -2.21
CA ASP A 47 -4.22 -18.72 -1.97
C ASP A 47 -5.65 -18.70 -2.55
N LYS A 48 -6.51 -19.64 -2.14
CA LYS A 48 -7.86 -19.81 -2.68
C LYS A 48 -8.81 -18.61 -2.48
N TYR A 49 -8.51 -17.68 -1.57
CA TYR A 49 -9.34 -16.49 -1.33
C TYR A 49 -8.68 -15.20 -1.85
N SER A 50 -7.49 -15.27 -2.43
CA SER A 50 -6.76 -14.07 -2.84
C SER A 50 -7.49 -13.26 -3.91
N ASN A 51 -8.03 -13.93 -4.93
CA ASN A 51 -8.77 -13.24 -5.99
C ASN A 51 -10.01 -12.53 -5.45
N ASP A 52 -10.76 -13.18 -4.55
CA ASP A 52 -11.96 -12.57 -3.96
C ASP A 52 -11.59 -11.32 -3.14
N LEU A 53 -10.49 -11.37 -2.38
CA LEU A 53 -10.01 -10.23 -1.59
C LEU A 53 -9.46 -9.10 -2.47
N GLU A 54 -8.78 -9.42 -3.57
CA GLU A 54 -8.32 -8.45 -4.56
C GLU A 54 -9.53 -7.74 -5.20
N SER A 55 -10.52 -8.50 -5.68
CA SER A 55 -11.75 -7.93 -6.25
C SER A 55 -12.56 -7.12 -5.23
N ALA A 56 -12.60 -7.53 -3.96
CA ALA A 56 -13.25 -6.75 -2.91
C ALA A 56 -12.55 -5.40 -2.67
N TRP A 57 -11.22 -5.35 -2.78
CA TRP A 57 -10.48 -4.09 -2.66
C TRP A 57 -10.75 -3.16 -3.86
N GLU A 58 -10.80 -3.72 -5.08
CA GLU A 58 -11.20 -2.96 -6.27
C GLU A 58 -12.63 -2.41 -6.15
N GLU A 59 -13.58 -3.22 -5.69
CA GLU A 59 -14.95 -2.79 -5.44
C GLU A 59 -15.02 -1.68 -4.37
N CYS A 60 -14.18 -1.77 -3.34
CA CYS A 60 -14.06 -0.74 -2.31
C CYS A 60 -13.56 0.60 -2.89
N ILE A 61 -12.57 0.56 -3.80
CA ILE A 61 -12.10 1.74 -4.54
C ILE A 61 -13.22 2.31 -5.42
N ASP A 62 -13.89 1.47 -6.21
CA ASP A 62 -14.96 1.89 -7.11
C ASP A 62 -16.12 2.55 -6.35
N ASN A 63 -16.43 2.05 -5.15
CA ASN A 63 -17.46 2.62 -4.27
C ASN A 63 -16.97 3.81 -3.45
N ASN A 64 -15.66 4.10 -3.45
CA ASN A 64 -15.05 5.23 -2.76
C ASN A 64 -15.41 5.30 -1.26
N ILE A 65 -15.10 4.23 -0.50
CA ILE A 65 -15.49 4.09 0.90
C ILE A 65 -14.30 3.85 1.85
N ASN A 66 -14.32 4.50 3.02
CA ASN A 66 -13.38 4.30 4.12
C ASN A 66 -11.91 4.33 3.65
N LEU A 67 -11.13 3.26 3.89
CA LEU A 67 -9.73 3.21 3.45
C LEU A 67 -9.57 3.38 1.93
N CYS A 68 -10.59 3.13 1.12
CA CYS A 68 -10.51 3.27 -0.33
C CYS A 68 -10.98 4.64 -0.84
N GLU A 69 -11.35 5.57 0.06
CA GLU A 69 -11.68 6.94 -0.32
C GLU A 69 -10.50 7.61 -1.02
N SER A 70 -10.76 8.13 -2.22
CA SER A 70 -9.79 8.83 -3.04
C SER A 70 -9.41 10.15 -2.39
N SER A 71 -8.14 10.50 -2.51
CA SER A 71 -7.62 11.80 -2.07
C SER A 71 -8.30 12.95 -2.81
N SER A 72 -8.77 13.93 -2.04
CA SER A 72 -9.30 15.20 -2.58
C SER A 72 -8.21 16.27 -2.76
N HIS A 73 -6.97 15.96 -2.40
CA HIS A 73 -5.86 16.89 -2.53
C HIS A 73 -5.53 17.14 -4.00
N GLN A 74 -5.32 18.40 -4.40
CA GLN A 74 -5.10 18.77 -5.82
C GLN A 74 -3.95 18.01 -6.51
N CYS A 75 -2.96 17.55 -5.76
CA CYS A 75 -1.83 16.78 -6.28
C CYS A 75 -2.14 15.31 -6.53
N SER A 76 -3.24 14.78 -5.99
CA SER A 76 -3.54 13.34 -6.09
C SER A 76 -3.72 12.88 -7.53
N GLU A 77 -4.26 13.74 -8.38
CA GLU A 77 -4.44 13.50 -9.81
C GLU A 77 -3.11 13.56 -10.60
N CYS A 78 -2.07 14.15 -10.02
CA CYS A 78 -0.78 14.44 -10.67
C CYS A 78 0.30 13.40 -10.36
N ILE A 79 0.25 12.79 -9.17
CA ILE A 79 1.33 11.91 -8.70
C ILE A 79 1.17 10.53 -9.31
N GLU A 80 2.16 10.15 -10.12
CA GLU A 80 2.18 8.88 -10.84
C GLU A 80 3.32 7.99 -10.33
N LEU A 81 3.07 6.68 -10.24
CA LEU A 81 4.12 5.68 -10.03
C LEU A 81 4.78 5.32 -11.37
N LYS A 82 6.02 5.78 -11.60
CA LYS A 82 6.79 5.48 -12.83
C LYS A 82 7.54 4.16 -12.76
N GLU A 83 8.08 3.84 -11.60
CA GLU A 83 8.85 2.61 -11.38
C GLU A 83 8.45 1.98 -10.06
N PHE A 84 8.31 0.66 -10.07
CA PHE A 84 8.24 -0.17 -8.88
C PHE A 84 9.17 -1.37 -9.06
N ASN A 85 10.37 -1.25 -8.51
CA ASN A 85 11.39 -2.29 -8.56
C ASN A 85 11.58 -2.92 -7.17
N TYR A 86 10.84 -4.01 -6.95
CA TYR A 86 10.90 -4.76 -5.70
C TYR A 86 12.24 -5.46 -5.45
N LYS A 87 13.06 -5.69 -6.49
CA LYS A 87 14.35 -6.37 -6.33
C LYS A 87 15.40 -5.46 -5.71
N ASP A 88 15.40 -4.20 -6.14
CA ASP A 88 16.30 -3.17 -5.64
C ASP A 88 15.68 -2.32 -4.52
N GLU A 89 14.43 -2.65 -4.16
CA GLU A 89 13.57 -1.94 -3.23
C GLU A 89 13.45 -0.43 -3.51
N ILE A 90 13.15 -0.12 -4.77
CA ILE A 90 13.04 1.24 -5.28
C ILE A 90 11.65 1.49 -5.86
N ILE A 91 11.11 2.67 -5.59
CA ILE A 91 9.99 3.23 -6.32
C ILE A 91 10.35 4.62 -6.84
N THR A 92 9.74 5.02 -7.95
CA THR A 92 9.91 6.34 -8.54
C THR A 92 8.54 6.98 -8.72
N LEU A 93 8.31 8.12 -8.06
CA LEU A 93 7.11 8.93 -8.22
C LEU A 93 7.40 10.11 -9.15
N TYR A 94 6.41 10.50 -9.95
CA TYR A 94 6.49 11.60 -10.90
C TYR A 94 5.33 12.58 -10.69
N ASN A 95 5.62 13.88 -10.72
CA ASN A 95 4.60 14.92 -10.75
C ASN A 95 4.29 15.33 -12.20
N SER A 96 3.15 14.88 -12.72
CA SER A 96 2.71 15.19 -14.09
C SER A 96 2.03 16.54 -14.24
N CYS A 97 1.82 17.29 -13.16
CA CYS A 97 1.23 18.62 -13.20
C CYS A 97 2.25 19.70 -13.55
N ASN A 98 1.73 20.85 -14.01
CA ASN A 98 2.52 22.04 -14.37
C ASN A 98 2.81 22.95 -13.15
N PHE A 99 2.52 22.47 -11.94
CA PHE A 99 2.77 23.13 -10.67
C PHE A 99 3.45 22.16 -9.69
N ASN A 100 4.06 22.73 -8.67
CA ASN A 100 4.77 22.00 -7.63
C ASN A 100 3.79 21.34 -6.65
N CYS A 101 4.07 20.11 -6.25
CA CYS A 101 3.26 19.36 -5.32
C CYS A 101 3.92 19.23 -3.96
N ASP A 102 3.27 19.79 -2.95
CA ASP A 102 3.64 19.56 -1.56
C ASP A 102 3.15 18.17 -1.14
N LEU A 103 4.11 17.29 -0.82
CA LEU A 103 3.85 15.92 -0.37
C LEU A 103 4.10 15.78 1.13
N THR A 104 4.26 16.88 1.87
CA THR A 104 4.50 16.83 3.31
C THR A 104 3.40 16.01 4.01
N ASP A 105 3.82 15.12 4.91
CA ASP A 105 2.97 14.17 5.65
C ASP A 105 2.23 13.13 4.79
N TRP A 106 2.46 13.10 3.48
CA TRP A 106 2.02 11.99 2.66
C TRP A 106 2.74 10.72 3.07
N SER A 107 2.17 9.56 2.74
CA SER A 107 2.74 8.30 3.17
C SER A 107 2.67 7.20 2.14
N ILE A 108 3.73 6.39 2.12
CA ILE A 108 3.81 5.16 1.36
C ILE A 108 3.79 4.01 2.35
N LYS A 109 2.92 3.03 2.12
CA LYS A 109 2.79 1.86 2.97
C LYS A 109 2.79 0.58 2.13
N ASP A 110 3.39 -0.47 2.68
CA ASP A 110 3.13 -1.85 2.27
C ASP A 110 1.79 -2.34 2.86
N GLU A 111 1.35 -3.55 2.50
CA GLU A 111 0.19 -4.18 3.13
C GLU A 111 0.45 -4.60 4.59
N GLY A 112 1.72 -4.59 4.99
CA GLY A 112 2.22 -4.86 6.33
C GLY A 112 2.11 -3.68 7.29
N ARG A 113 3.20 -3.43 8.02
CA ARG A 113 3.26 -2.43 9.10
C ARG A 113 4.19 -1.27 8.77
N LYS A 114 5.00 -1.38 7.73
CA LYS A 114 6.06 -0.43 7.45
C LYS A 114 5.45 0.76 6.73
N LYS A 115 5.71 1.97 7.25
CA LYS A 115 5.24 3.22 6.68
C LYS A 115 6.40 4.19 6.45
N PHE A 116 6.52 4.70 5.24
CA PHE A 116 7.33 5.86 4.91
C PHE A 116 6.44 7.10 4.99
N ILE A 117 6.95 8.17 5.57
CA ILE A 117 6.27 9.47 5.62
C ILE A 117 7.22 10.49 4.99
N PHE A 118 6.70 11.29 4.09
CA PHE A 118 7.44 12.43 3.56
C PHE A 118 7.51 13.50 4.66
N ASP A 119 8.72 13.95 4.99
CA ASP A 119 8.93 15.15 5.82
C ASP A 119 8.57 16.41 5.00
N ASP A 120 9.24 17.54 5.21
CA ASP A 120 9.10 18.72 4.34
C ASP A 120 9.62 18.40 2.93
N PHE A 121 8.70 18.06 2.01
CA PHE A 121 9.05 17.62 0.65
C PHE A 121 8.11 18.20 -0.41
N ASN A 122 8.71 18.97 -1.32
CA ASN A 122 8.02 19.55 -2.45
C ASN A 122 8.52 18.91 -3.75
N LEU A 123 7.65 18.16 -4.43
CA LEU A 123 7.95 17.58 -5.73
C LEU A 123 7.66 18.60 -6.84
N GLU A 124 8.74 19.14 -7.41
CA GLU A 124 8.68 20.09 -8.52
C GLU A 124 7.85 19.58 -9.71
N SER A 125 7.25 20.51 -10.45
CA SER A 125 6.53 20.22 -11.69
C SER A 125 7.39 19.44 -12.70
N GLN A 126 6.82 18.39 -13.30
CA GLN A 126 7.49 17.54 -14.29
C GLN A 126 8.80 16.91 -13.78
N LYS A 127 8.93 16.68 -12.46
CA LYS A 127 10.09 16.02 -11.83
C LYS A 127 9.71 14.71 -11.18
N GLU A 128 10.76 13.94 -10.92
CA GLU A 128 10.69 12.64 -10.27
C GLU A 128 11.39 12.68 -8.91
N VAL A 129 10.89 11.84 -8.00
CA VAL A 129 11.57 11.49 -6.76
C VAL A 129 11.69 9.97 -6.66
N ILE A 130 12.89 9.52 -6.34
CA ILE A 130 13.20 8.12 -6.09
C ILE A 130 13.10 7.88 -4.59
N ILE A 131 12.31 6.90 -4.16
CA ILE A 131 12.30 6.43 -2.77
C ILE A 131 12.98 5.06 -2.77
N LYS A 132 14.05 4.93 -2.00
CA LYS A 132 14.82 3.69 -1.87
C LYS A 132 14.79 3.19 -0.43
N VAL A 133 14.52 1.90 -0.24
CA VAL A 133 14.60 1.26 1.08
C VAL A 133 16.05 1.10 1.53
N GLY A 134 16.27 1.31 2.83
CA GLY A 134 17.57 1.17 3.48
C GLY A 134 18.30 2.48 3.70
N GLU A 135 19.53 2.35 4.21
CA GLU A 135 20.35 3.48 4.64
C GLU A 135 20.80 4.37 3.47
N GLY A 136 20.82 5.68 3.72
CA GLY A 136 21.36 6.68 2.81
C GLY A 136 21.15 8.10 3.29
N VAL A 137 21.54 9.06 2.46
CA VAL A 137 21.39 10.49 2.73
C VAL A 137 20.41 11.06 1.73
N ASN A 138 19.33 11.68 2.22
CA ASN A 138 18.32 12.29 1.38
C ASN A 138 18.92 13.42 0.53
N THR A 139 18.46 13.49 -0.72
CA THR A 139 18.66 14.61 -1.66
C THR A 139 17.30 15.10 -2.14
N ASN A 140 17.28 16.20 -2.88
CA ASN A 140 16.04 16.78 -3.40
C ASN A 140 15.23 15.85 -4.33
N ASN A 141 15.86 14.81 -4.90
CA ASN A 141 15.22 13.88 -5.84
C ASN A 141 15.42 12.41 -5.46
N LYS A 142 16.02 12.12 -4.31
CA LYS A 142 16.22 10.76 -3.81
C LYS A 142 16.10 10.72 -2.31
N LEU A 143 15.08 10.00 -1.84
CA LEU A 143 14.80 9.80 -0.44
C LEU A 143 15.11 8.35 -0.05
N PHE A 144 15.56 8.18 1.18
CA PHE A 144 15.89 6.89 1.75
C PHE A 144 14.92 6.57 2.88
N TRP A 145 14.34 5.38 2.82
CA TRP A 145 13.55 4.82 3.90
C TRP A 145 14.50 4.15 4.91
N THR A 146 15.20 5.01 5.65
CA THR A 146 16.24 4.65 6.61
C THR A 146 15.69 3.82 7.76
N GLY A 147 16.46 2.82 8.23
CA GLY A 147 16.06 1.93 9.32
C GLY A 147 15.09 0.80 8.93
N GLU A 148 14.65 0.75 7.68
CA GLU A 148 13.84 -0.35 7.16
C GLU A 148 14.62 -1.17 6.12
N ASP A 149 14.28 -2.46 6.05
CA ASP A 149 14.77 -3.44 5.08
C ASP A 149 13.61 -4.36 4.67
N TYR A 150 13.65 -5.06 3.52
CA TYR A 150 12.60 -6.03 3.15
C TYR A 150 11.17 -5.45 3.26
N VAL A 151 10.98 -4.25 2.74
CA VAL A 151 9.65 -3.65 2.57
C VAL A 151 8.97 -4.27 1.36
N TRP A 152 9.71 -4.43 0.25
CA TRP A 152 9.17 -4.94 -0.99
C TRP A 152 9.67 -6.37 -1.24
N THR A 153 8.75 -7.31 -1.35
CA THR A 153 9.04 -8.75 -1.38
C THR A 153 8.66 -9.39 -2.70
N ARG A 154 9.20 -10.58 -2.96
CA ARG A 154 8.87 -11.37 -4.16
C ARG A 154 7.50 -12.02 -4.11
N THR A 155 6.85 -12.03 -2.94
CA THR A 155 5.58 -12.75 -2.74
C THR A 155 4.36 -11.96 -3.20
N GLY A 156 4.56 -10.72 -3.65
CA GLY A 156 3.52 -9.84 -4.18
C GLY A 156 3.05 -8.89 -3.09
N ASP A 157 3.57 -7.66 -3.13
CA ASP A 157 3.23 -6.62 -2.18
C ASP A 157 2.32 -5.59 -2.85
N SER A 158 1.71 -4.75 -2.02
CA SER A 158 0.94 -3.60 -2.46
C SER A 158 1.56 -2.32 -1.96
N LEU A 159 1.71 -1.35 -2.85
CA LEU A 159 2.01 0.03 -2.50
C LEU A 159 0.71 0.81 -2.36
N PHE A 160 0.55 1.44 -1.20
CA PHE A 160 -0.51 2.42 -0.95
C PHE A 160 0.16 3.78 -0.73
N LEU A 161 -0.11 4.75 -1.62
CA LEU A 161 0.26 6.14 -1.42
C LEU A 161 -0.98 6.90 -0.90
N ARG A 162 -0.84 7.60 0.22
CA ARG A 162 -1.90 8.42 0.80
C ARG A 162 -1.43 9.85 1.02
N ASP A 163 -2.37 10.77 0.88
CA ASP A 163 -2.14 12.17 1.26
C ASP A 163 -2.07 12.33 2.79
N SER A 164 -1.84 13.56 3.24
CA SER A 164 -1.76 13.94 4.65
C SER A 164 -3.07 13.76 5.43
N ASP A 165 -4.22 13.80 4.74
CA ASP A 165 -5.54 13.58 5.32
C ASP A 165 -5.93 12.08 5.34
N GLY A 166 -5.10 11.21 4.74
CA GLY A 166 -5.31 9.77 4.66
C GLY A 166 -6.08 9.30 3.43
N GLY A 167 -6.42 10.19 2.50
CA GLY A 167 -7.04 9.86 1.23
C GLY A 167 -6.10 9.05 0.33
N LEU A 168 -6.63 8.05 -0.37
CA LEU A 168 -5.88 7.19 -1.28
C LEU A 168 -5.52 7.96 -2.55
N VAL A 169 -4.23 8.16 -2.80
CA VAL A 169 -3.73 8.82 -4.01
C VAL A 169 -3.54 7.80 -5.13
N LEU A 170 -2.82 6.71 -4.83
CA LEU A 170 -2.69 5.58 -5.74
C LEU A 170 -2.47 4.28 -4.98
N TRP A 171 -2.86 3.18 -5.62
CA TRP A 171 -2.60 1.83 -5.17
C TRP A 171 -2.08 0.98 -6.32
N ARG A 172 -1.03 0.18 -6.07
CA ARG A 172 -0.44 -0.75 -7.05
C ARG A 172 0.02 -2.03 -6.38
N SER A 173 -0.26 -3.17 -7.00
CA SER A 173 0.30 -4.48 -6.64
C SER A 173 1.00 -5.10 -7.86
N TYR A 174 1.95 -6.02 -7.66
CA TYR A 174 2.73 -6.68 -8.72
C TYR A 174 2.95 -8.18 -8.48
#